data_AF-A0A950B7X4-F1
#
_entry.id   AF-A0A950B7X4-F1
#
_cell.length_a   1.000
_cell.length_b   1.000
_cell.length_c   1.000
_cell.angle_alpha   90.00
_cell.angle_beta   90.00
_cell.angle_gamma   90.00
#
_symmetry.space_group_name_H-M   'P 1'
#
loop_
_entity.id
_entity.type
_entity.pdbx_description
1 polymer ?
#
loop_
_entity_poly.entity_id
_entity_poly.type
_entity_poly.pdbx_seq_one_letter_code
_entity_poly.pdbx_strand_id
1 'polypeptide(L)' 'MDLGITGRWALVCGASKGLGFGCAKALAEEGVNLVINARNAEALQ' A
#
# COMPACT_ATOMS: atom_id res chain seq x y z
N MET A 1 -9.82 10.01 9.05
CA MET A 1 -10.75 11.01 8.47
C MET A 1 -11.60 10.25 7.46
N ASP A 2 -12.79 10.71 7.06
CA ASP A 2 -13.48 10.04 5.96
C ASP A 2 -12.96 10.58 4.62
N LEU A 3 -12.15 9.78 3.93
CA LEU A 3 -11.58 10.13 2.63
C LEU A 3 -12.44 9.63 1.44
N GLY A 4 -13.50 8.85 1.66
CA GLY A 4 -14.34 8.32 0.59
C GLY A 4 -13.64 7.34 -0.37
N ILE A 5 -12.57 6.68 0.09
CA ILE A 5 -11.74 5.76 -0.72
C ILE A 5 -11.85 4.29 -0.30
N THR A 6 -12.63 3.96 0.72
CA THR A 6 -12.83 2.59 1.19
C THR A 6 -13.29 1.67 0.05
N GLY A 7 -12.70 0.48 -0.04
CA GLY A 7 -12.98 -0.52 -1.08
C GLY A 7 -12.39 -0.23 -2.46
N ARG A 8 -11.79 0.95 -2.69
CA ARG A 8 -11.07 1.23 -3.94
C ARG A 8 -9.78 0.40 -4.01
N TRP A 9 -9.22 0.29 -5.21
CA TRP A 9 -7.93 -0.35 -5.44
C TRP A 9 -6.81 0.68 -5.60
N ALA A 10 -5.65 0.42 -5.00
CA ALA A 10 -4.44 1.22 -5.19
C ALA A 10 -3.21 0.34 -5.46
N LEU A 11 -2.41 0.78 -6.44
CA LEU A 11 -1.07 0.23 -6.71
C LEU A 11 -0.02 1.11 -6.04
N VAL A 12 0.76 0.55 -5.13
CA VAL A 12 1.88 1.26 -4.48
C VAL A 12 3.21 0.60 -4.90
N CYS A 13 3.95 1.30 -5.76
CA CYS A 13 5.24 0.83 -6.25
C CYS A 13 6.35 0.99 -5.19
N GLY A 14 7.26 0.02 -5.10
CA GLY A 14 8.39 0.08 -4.17
C GLY A 14 7.98 0.05 -2.69
N ALA A 15 6.87 -0.60 -2.37
CA ALA A 15 6.26 -0.55 -1.04
C ALA A 15 6.73 -1.66 -0.08
N SER A 16 7.87 -2.31 -0.36
CA SER A 16 8.49 -3.28 0.56
C SER A 16 9.00 -2.66 1.86
N LYS A 17 9.33 -1.35 1.88
CA LYS A 17 9.86 -0.65 3.07
C LYS A 17 9.78 0.86 2.94
N GLY A 18 10.11 1.57 4.02
CA GLY A 18 10.23 3.03 4.03
C GLY A 18 8.91 3.73 3.71
N LEU A 19 8.98 4.83 2.97
CA LEU A 19 7.80 5.66 2.68
C LEU A 19 6.74 4.92 1.86
N GLY A 20 7.13 4.10 0.89
CA GLY A 20 6.18 3.31 0.10
C GLY A 20 5.34 2.37 0.97
N PHE A 21 5.98 1.71 1.94
CA PHE A 21 5.29 0.88 2.92
C PHE A 21 4.38 1.72 3.84
N GLY A 22 4.86 2.88 4.30
CA GLY A 22 4.05 3.80 5.10
C GLY A 22 2.78 4.27 4.37
N CYS A 23 2.90 4.61 3.08
CA CYS A 23 1.76 4.97 2.23
C CYS A 23 0.79 3.79 2.05
N ALA A 24 1.31 2.59 1.76
CA ALA A 24 0.48 1.39 1.65
C ALA A 24 -0.28 1.11 2.96
N LYS A 25 0.41 1.23 4.10
CA LYS A 25 -0.20 1.05 5.42
C LYS A 25 -1.33 2.04 5.69
N ALA A 26 -1.10 3.33 5.44
CA ALA A 26 -2.13 4.36 5.63
C ALA A 26 -3.35 4.13 4.74
N LEU A 27 -3.16 3.69 3.49
CA LEU A 27 -4.25 3.33 2.59
C LEU A 27 -5.02 2.09 3.08
N ALA A 28 -4.32 1.08 3.60
CA ALA A 28 -4.97 -0.09 4.19
C ALA A 28 -5.83 0.27 5.41
N GLU A 29 -5.35 1.18 6.26
CA GLU A 29 -6.09 1.69 7.43
C GLU A 29 -7.41 2.40 7.03
N GLU A 30 -7.45 3.02 5.84
CA GLU A 30 -8.65 3.64 5.24
C GLU A 30 -9.54 2.63 4.48
N GLY A 31 -9.19 1.33 4.52
CA GLY A 31 -9.95 0.23 3.92
C GLY A 31 -9.79 0.10 2.40
N VAL A 32 -8.67 0.57 1.84
CA VAL A 32 -8.33 0.44 0.42
C VAL A 32 -7.75 -0.96 0.15
N ASN A 33 -8.15 -1.58 -0.95
CA ASN A 33 -7.55 -2.80 -1.48
C ASN A 33 -6.19 -2.48 -2.13
N LEU A 34 -5.16 -3.27 -1.84
CA LEU A 34 -3.80 -2.94 -2.26
C LEU A 34 -3.20 -3.97 -3.20
N VAL A 35 -2.49 -3.47 -4.20
CA VAL A 35 -1.44 -4.18 -4.93
C VAL A 35 -0.13 -3.45 -4.62
N ILE A 36 0.88 -4.19 -4.18
CA ILE A 36 2.21 -3.62 -3.94
C ILE A 36 3.26 -4.40 -4.72
N ASN A 37 4.34 -3.72 -5.07
CA ASN A 37 5.49 -4.35 -5.72
C ASN A 37 6.82 -3.92 -5.08
N ALA A 38 7.83 -4.74 -5.32
CA ALA A 38 9.23 -4.42 -5.06
C ALA A 38 10.10 -5.18 -6.07
N ARG A 39 11.35 -4.74 -6.23
CA ARG A 39 12.31 -5.40 -7.13
C ARG A 39 12.81 -6.74 -6.58
N ASN A 40 12.89 -6.86 -5.25
CA ASN A 40 13.40 -8.05 -4.57
C ASN A 40 12.23 -8.78 -3.93
N ALA A 41 12.05 -10.05 -4.26
CA ALA A 41 10.97 -10.87 -3.72
C ALA A 41 11.10 -11.04 -2.20
N GLU A 42 12.31 -11.25 -1.67
CA GLU A 42 12.51 -11.42 -0.22
C GLU A 42 12.13 -10.18 0.58
N ALA A 43 12.29 -8.98 0.01
CA ALA A 43 11.90 -7.75 0.68
C ALA A 43 10.38 -7.50 0.64
N LEU A 44 9.65 -8.19 -0.25
CA LEU A 44 8.20 -8.05 -0.41
C LEU A 44 7.40 -9.02 0.48
N GLN A 45 8.05 -10.09 0.95
CA GLN A 45 7.44 -11.15 1.76
C GLN A 45 7.41 -10.82 3.26
#